data_AF-A0A4U8ULH5-F1
#
_entry.id   AF-A0A4U8ULH5-F1
#
_cell.length_a   1.000
_cell.length_b   1.000
_cell.length_c   1.000
_cell.angle_alpha   90.00
_cell.angle_beta   90.00
_cell.angle_gamma   90.00
#
_symmetry.space_group_name_H-M   'P 1'
#
loop_
_entity.id
_entity.type
_entity.pdbx_description
1 polymer ?
#
loop_
_entity_poly.entity_id
_entity_poly.type
_entity_poly.pdbx_seq_one_letter_code
_entity_poly.pdbx_strand_id
1 'polypeptide(L)'
;MEVEQPVLAPAPAIDYSLDSSYRVVNGAKVKKITGVSNVRPEEVMVIVEYDDKGIEAVPSRILRNYFSSKLIDFYESKLDFRHL
;
A
#
# COMPACT_ATOMS: atom_id res chain seq x y z
N MET A 1 27.81 -30.95 -10.99
CA MET A 1 27.18 -29.76 -11.60
C MET A 1 26.46 -29.04 -10.50
N GLU A 2 27.04 -27.97 -9.97
CA GLU A 2 26.32 -27.06 -9.08
C GLU A 2 25.42 -26.19 -9.95
N VAL A 3 24.13 -26.17 -9.63
CA VAL A 3 23.15 -25.32 -10.30
C VAL A 3 23.24 -23.96 -9.62
N GLU A 4 23.85 -22.98 -10.27
CA GLU A 4 23.84 -21.59 -9.79
C GLU A 4 22.39 -21.13 -9.68
N GLN A 5 21.94 -20.84 -8.46
CA GLN A 5 20.63 -20.24 -8.27
C GLN A 5 20.62 -18.85 -8.90
N PRO A 6 19.54 -18.47 -9.61
CA PRO A 6 19.43 -17.12 -10.15
C PRO A 6 19.50 -16.12 -9.00
N VAL A 7 20.52 -15.26 -9.02
CA VAL A 7 20.66 -14.15 -8.08
C VAL A 7 19.52 -13.18 -8.36
N LEU A 8 18.47 -13.24 -7.54
CA LEU A 8 17.38 -12.27 -7.59
C LEU A 8 18.01 -10.89 -7.35
N ALA A 9 17.91 -9.99 -8.33
CA ALA A 9 18.38 -8.63 -8.17
C ALA A 9 17.80 -8.04 -6.87
N PRO A 10 18.60 -7.31 -6.07
CA PRO A 10 18.07 -6.69 -4.86
C PRO A 10 16.90 -5.79 -5.26
N ALA A 11 15.78 -5.92 -4.54
CA ALA A 11 14.66 -5.02 -4.73
C ALA A 11 15.17 -3.57 -4.59
N PRO A 12 14.65 -2.62 -5.40
CA PRO A 12 15.04 -1.23 -5.29
C PRO A 12 14.86 -0.77 -3.83
N ALA A 13 15.85 -0.05 -3.31
CA ALA A 13 15.79 0.49 -1.96
C ALA A 13 14.63 1.49 -1.89
N ILE A 14 13.60 1.18 -1.10
CA ILE A 14 12.50 2.09 -0.84
C ILE A 14 13.02 3.17 0.11
N ASP A 15 12.90 4.44 -0.28
CA ASP A 15 13.21 5.57 0.59
C ASP A 15 12.06 5.84 1.58
N TYR A 16 12.33 5.64 2.86
CA TYR A 16 11.38 5.83 3.97
C TYR A 16 11.38 7.27 4.51
N SER A 17 12.30 8.14 4.07
CA SER A 17 12.46 9.49 4.63
C SER A 17 11.22 10.38 4.45
N LEU A 18 10.37 10.05 3.48
CA LEU A 18 9.15 10.79 3.15
C LEU A 18 7.90 10.27 3.87
N ASP A 19 8.00 9.22 4.69
CA ASP A 19 6.83 8.61 5.33
C ASP A 19 6.06 9.58 6.24
N SER A 20 6.76 10.50 6.89
CA SER A 20 6.16 11.52 7.75
C SER A 20 5.29 12.54 7.00
N SER A 21 5.42 12.63 5.67
CA SER A 21 4.62 13.55 4.85
C SER A 21 3.17 13.09 4.65
N TYR A 22 2.89 11.80 4.83
CA TYR A 22 1.55 11.26 4.59
C TYR A 22 0.58 11.65 5.69
N ARG A 23 -0.65 12.00 5.29
CA ARG A 23 -1.67 12.48 6.22
C ARG A 23 -2.09 11.42 7.23
N VAL A 24 -1.99 10.14 6.84
CA VAL A 24 -2.26 8.98 7.71
C VAL A 24 -1.29 8.89 8.90
N VAL A 25 -0.03 9.32 8.73
CA VAL A 25 0.97 9.34 9.80
C VAL A 25 0.69 10.50 10.76
N ASN A 26 0.10 11.58 10.25
CA ASN A 26 -0.23 12.78 11.00
C ASN A 26 -1.65 12.75 11.62
N GLY A 27 -2.25 11.57 11.79
CA GLY A 27 -3.53 11.39 12.49
C GLY A 27 -4.78 11.80 11.70
N ALA A 28 -4.68 11.97 10.37
CA ALA A 28 -5.86 12.23 9.56
C ALA A 28 -6.84 11.06 9.60
N LYS A 29 -8.14 11.36 9.69
CA LYS A 29 -9.19 10.35 9.74
C LYS A 29 -9.44 9.78 8.34
N VAL A 30 -9.12 8.50 8.19
CA VAL A 30 -9.40 7.74 6.97
C VAL A 30 -10.86 7.32 6.95
N LYS A 31 -11.59 7.81 5.94
CA LYS A 31 -12.97 7.42 5.67
C LYS A 31 -13.01 6.02 5.07
N LYS A 32 -12.33 5.83 3.92
CA LYS A 32 -12.23 4.52 3.24
C LYS A 32 -11.02 4.45 2.32
N ILE A 33 -10.64 3.22 1.99
CA ILE A 33 -9.73 2.93 0.88
C ILE A 33 -10.57 2.73 -0.38
N THR A 34 -10.20 3.38 -1.47
CA THR A 34 -10.99 3.41 -2.71
C THR A 34 -10.37 2.59 -3.83
N GLY A 35 -9.07 2.30 -3.77
CA GLY A 35 -8.38 1.58 -4.83
C GLY A 35 -6.90 1.41 -4.55
N VAL A 36 -6.21 0.91 -5.57
CA VAL A 36 -4.74 0.83 -5.65
C VAL A 36 -4.24 1.75 -6.75
N SER A 37 -2.98 2.16 -6.65
CA SER A 37 -2.33 3.05 -7.60
C SER A 37 -0.92 2.54 -7.91
N ASN A 38 -0.44 2.84 -9.11
CA ASN A 38 0.91 2.55 -9.59
C ASN A 38 1.75 3.83 -9.76
N VAL A 39 1.38 4.94 -9.10
CA VAL A 39 2.13 6.21 -9.16
C VAL A 39 3.59 6.07 -8.73
N ARG A 40 3.91 5.04 -7.94
CA ARG A 40 5.26 4.60 -7.60
C ARG A 40 5.41 3.14 -8.05
N PRO A 41 6.15 2.84 -9.12
CA PRO A 41 6.29 1.46 -9.62
C PRO A 41 7.04 0.54 -8.65
N GLU A 42 7.85 1.09 -7.75
CA GLU A 42 8.66 0.37 -6.77
C GLU A 42 7.87 -0.13 -5.54
N GLU A 43 6.67 0.39 -5.29
CA GLU A 43 5.87 -0.01 -4.13
C GLU A 43 4.35 0.02 -4.41
N VAL A 44 3.60 -0.88 -3.77
CA VAL A 44 2.14 -0.89 -3.89
C VAL A 44 1.56 0.33 -3.18
N MET A 45 0.99 1.26 -3.96
CA MET A 45 0.29 2.43 -3.45
C MET A 45 -1.21 2.16 -3.37
N VAL A 46 -1.86 2.73 -2.35
CA VAL A 46 -3.26 2.54 -2.03
C VAL A 46 -3.92 3.91 -1.96
N ILE A 47 -5.08 4.06 -2.62
CA ILE A 47 -5.81 5.32 -2.67
C ILE A 47 -6.70 5.43 -1.43
N VAL A 48 -6.50 6.48 -0.66
CA VAL A 48 -7.16 6.74 0.62
C VAL A 48 -8.05 7.97 0.46
N GLU A 49 -9.33 7.84 0.84
CA GLU A 49 -10.25 8.97 1.01
C GLU A 49 -10.34 9.32 2.50
N TYR A 50 -10.13 10.59 2.84
CA TYR A 50 -10.26 11.12 4.20
C TYR A 50 -11.66 11.70 4.44
N ASP A 51 -12.01 11.92 5.71
CA ASP A 51 -13.31 12.50 6.10
C ASP A 51 -13.53 13.90 5.52
N ASP A 52 -12.46 14.68 5.30
CA ASP A 52 -12.50 16.01 4.70
C ASP A 52 -12.61 16.00 3.16
N LYS A 53 -12.88 14.83 2.56
CA LYS A 53 -12.92 14.58 1.12
C LYS A 53 -11.57 14.68 0.41
N GLY A 54 -10.46 14.80 1.15
CA GLY A 54 -9.13 14.69 0.58
C GLY A 54 -8.86 13.28 0.07
N ILE A 55 -8.05 13.18 -1.00
CA ILE A 55 -7.61 11.90 -1.57
C ILE A 55 -6.10 11.89 -1.64
N GLU A 56 -5.47 10.81 -1.21
CA GLU A 56 -4.02 10.62 -1.23
C GLU A 56 -3.67 9.18 -1.66
N ALA A 57 -2.62 9.03 -2.46
CA ALA A 57 -2.02 7.73 -2.71
C ALA A 57 -0.96 7.47 -1.63
N VAL A 58 -1.18 6.46 -0.80
CA VAL A 58 -0.35 6.13 0.36
C VAL A 58 0.28 4.74 0.16
N PRO A 59 1.57 4.55 0.49
CA PRO A 59 2.18 3.24 0.47
C PRO A 59 1.41 2.24 1.34
N SER A 60 1.09 1.08 0.80
CA SER A 60 0.39 0.01 1.54
C SER A 60 1.09 -0.37 2.84
N ARG A 61 2.43 -0.32 2.86
CA ARG A 61 3.26 -0.56 4.06
C ARG A 61 2.99 0.44 5.19
N ILE A 62 2.67 1.70 4.88
CA ILE A 62 2.29 2.69 5.88
C ILE A 62 0.90 2.35 6.42
N LEU A 63 -0.05 2.06 5.53
CA LEU A 63 -1.41 1.67 5.95
C LEU A 63 -1.43 0.39 6.79
N ARG A 64 -0.50 -0.54 6.57
CA ARG A 64 -0.34 -1.73 7.44
C ARG A 64 -0.06 -1.37 8.90
N ASN A 65 0.64 -0.26 9.16
CA ASN A 65 1.00 0.14 10.52
C ASN A 65 -0.11 0.96 11.20
N TYR A 66 -0.86 1.77 10.44
CA TYR A 66 -1.83 2.73 11.01
C TYR A 66 -3.31 2.33 10.79
N PHE A 67 -3.61 1.59 9.73
CA PHE A 67 -4.97 1.28 9.28
C PHE A 67 -5.09 -0.17 8.76
N SER A 68 -4.45 -1.12 9.45
CA SER A 68 -4.36 -2.53 9.03
C SER A 68 -5.71 -3.18 8.75
N SER A 69 -6.69 -3.01 9.63
CA SER A 69 -8.04 -3.58 9.45
C SER A 69 -8.71 -3.05 8.19
N LYS A 70 -8.69 -1.72 7.96
CA LYS A 70 -9.27 -1.13 6.74
C LYS A 70 -8.59 -1.62 5.46
N LEU A 71 -7.27 -1.83 5.52
CA LEU A 71 -6.50 -2.36 4.40
C LEU A 71 -6.88 -3.81 4.09
N ILE A 72 -7.05 -4.64 5.13
CA ILE A 72 -7.52 -6.03 4.99
C ILE A 72 -8.93 -6.06 4.43
N ASP A 73 -9.87 -5.33 5.04
CA ASP A 73 -11.27 -5.24 4.58
C ASP A 73 -11.34 -4.85 3.10
N PHE A 74 -10.50 -3.91 2.68
CA PHE A 74 -10.41 -3.50 1.28
C PHE A 74 -9.99 -4.66 0.38
N TYR A 75 -8.89 -5.36 0.68
CA TYR A 75 -8.45 -6.48 -0.15
C TYR A 75 -9.45 -7.63 -0.15
N GLU A 76 -10.04 -7.97 1.01
CA GLU A 76 -11.08 -8.99 1.13
C GLU A 76 -12.30 -8.66 0.26
N SER A 77 -12.70 -7.38 0.20
CA SER A 77 -13.80 -6.93 -0.67
C SER A 77 -13.52 -7.11 -2.18
N LYS A 78 -12.26 -7.35 -2.56
CA LYS A 78 -11.84 -7.57 -3.96
C LYS A 78 -11.57 -9.03 -4.28
N LEU A 79 -11.57 -9.93 -3.29
CA LEU A 79 -11.40 -11.35 -3.54
C LEU A 79 -12.67 -11.90 -4.21
N ASP A 80 -12.51 -12.42 -5.42
CA ASP A 80 -13.55 -13.16 -6.13
C ASP A 80 -13.05 -14.57 -6.43
N PHE A 81 -13.68 -15.57 -5.82
CA PHE A 81 -13.27 -16.97 -5.90
C PHE A 81 -13.94 -17.74 -7.05
N ARG A 82 -14.64 -17.06 -7.96
CA ARG A 82 -15.39 -17.67 -9.08
C ARG A 82 -14.53 -18.38 -10.14
N HIS A 83 -13.21 -18.41 -9.98
CA HIS A 83 -12.27 -19.07 -10.90
C HIS A 83 -11.31 -20.05 -10.19
N LEU A 84 -11.67 -20.54 -9.00
CA LEU A 84 -10.97 -21.65 -8.33
C LEU A 84 -11.54 -23.02 -8.73
#